data_AF-A0A2D6AWU6-F1
#
_entry.id   AF-A0A2D6AWU6-F1
#
_cell.length_a   1.000
_cell.length_b   1.000
_cell.length_c   1.000
_cell.angle_alpha   90.00
_cell.angle_beta   90.00
_cell.angle_gamma   90.00
#
_symmetry.space_group_name_H-M   'P 1'
#
loop_
_entity.id
_entity.type
_entity.pdbx_description
1 polymer ?
#
loop_
_entity_poly.entity_id
_entity_poly.type
_entity_poly.pdbx_seq_one_letter_code
_entity_poly.pdbx_strand_id
1 'polypeptide(L)'
;MNSPNKTHLLLIIFLTLVGVHLAHSQPPGPPPGGMGMTDMVIREKQTLYKNIEDLSDDQKMLLDGIYEEFAATLKQNMEEMRNNRESMDRETMRAKMQALQEEKNGLIKDVLNQDQYAIYLKQIEGFRRRREQNRPPLDTADTTSTSKN
;
A
#
# COMPACT_ATOMS: atom_id res chain seq x y z
N MET A 1 -22.69 22.72 -30.75
CA MET A 1 -21.34 22.82 -30.15
C MET A 1 -21.10 21.51 -29.42
N ASN A 2 -20.33 20.62 -30.04
CA ASN A 2 -20.06 19.28 -29.51
C ASN A 2 -18.89 19.36 -28.53
N SER A 3 -19.13 19.00 -27.29
CA SER A 3 -18.10 18.77 -26.27
C SER A 3 -17.33 17.48 -26.59
N PRO A 4 -15.99 17.50 -26.71
CA PRO A 4 -15.20 16.29 -26.87
C PRO A 4 -15.07 15.54 -25.54
N ASN A 5 -15.31 14.23 -25.61
CA ASN A 5 -15.29 13.27 -24.52
C ASN A 5 -13.90 13.20 -23.86
N LYS A 6 -13.80 13.61 -22.60
CA LYS A 6 -12.57 13.47 -21.78
C LYS A 6 -12.57 12.16 -21.00
N THR A 7 -12.75 11.04 -21.67
CA THR A 7 -12.78 9.70 -21.03
C THR A 7 -11.64 8.79 -21.48
N HIS A 8 -10.65 9.27 -22.23
CA HIS A 8 -9.54 8.43 -22.74
C HIS A 8 -8.20 9.18 -22.76
N LEU A 9 -7.72 9.68 -21.62
CA LEU A 9 -6.40 10.33 -21.57
C LEU A 9 -5.60 9.98 -20.32
N LEU A 10 -5.37 8.70 -20.06
CA LEU A 10 -4.28 8.21 -19.19
C LEU A 10 -3.98 6.75 -19.56
N LEU A 11 -3.45 6.50 -20.76
CA LEU A 11 -3.01 5.16 -21.20
C LEU A 11 -1.82 5.23 -22.16
N ILE A 12 -0.79 6.04 -21.88
CA ILE A 12 0.50 5.94 -22.59
C ILE A 12 1.61 6.35 -21.62
N ILE A 13 2.77 5.67 -21.74
CA ILE A 13 4.09 5.87 -21.10
C ILE A 13 4.28 4.84 -19.95
N PHE A 14 4.98 3.71 -20.09
CA PHE A 14 6.31 3.49 -20.67
C PHE A 14 6.43 2.09 -21.32
N LEU A 15 6.71 2.07 -22.63
CA LEU A 15 7.29 0.91 -23.31
C LEU A 15 8.67 1.31 -23.82
N THR A 16 9.70 1.03 -23.03
CA THR A 16 11.09 0.98 -23.50
C THR A 16 11.84 -0.15 -22.80
N LEU A 17 12.18 -1.17 -23.61
CA LEU A 17 13.18 -2.21 -23.40
C LEU A 17 14.36 -1.79 -22.51
N VAL A 18 14.77 -2.65 -21.56
CA VAL A 18 16.12 -3.27 -21.49
C VAL A 18 16.01 -4.58 -20.71
N GLY A 19 16.41 -5.69 -21.33
CA GLY A 19 16.67 -6.94 -20.63
C GLY A 19 17.98 -6.86 -19.84
N VAL A 20 17.88 -6.99 -18.52
CA VAL A 20 18.99 -7.38 -17.64
C VAL A 20 18.47 -8.50 -16.75
N HIS A 21 19.05 -9.70 -16.89
CA HIS A 21 18.86 -10.76 -15.92
C HIS A 21 19.56 -10.34 -14.60
N LEU A 22 18.79 -9.80 -13.65
CA LEU A 22 19.30 -9.53 -12.31
C LEU A 22 19.22 -10.80 -11.45
N ALA A 23 20.38 -11.14 -10.90
CA ALA A 23 20.56 -12.07 -9.80
C ALA A 23 19.55 -11.79 -8.67
N HIS A 24 18.92 -12.85 -8.19
CA HIS A 24 18.09 -12.86 -6.98
C HIS A 24 18.95 -12.48 -5.76
N SER A 25 19.07 -11.19 -5.51
CA SER A 25 19.62 -10.66 -4.25
C SER A 25 18.47 -10.59 -3.25
N GLN A 26 18.35 -11.63 -2.42
CA GLN A 26 17.46 -11.59 -1.26
C GLN A 26 17.97 -10.49 -0.30
N PRO A 27 17.18 -9.46 0.01
CA PRO A 27 17.60 -8.44 0.95
C PRO A 27 17.77 -9.02 2.36
N PRO A 28 18.77 -8.54 3.13
CA PRO A 28 19.05 -9.02 4.49
C PRO A 28 17.82 -8.88 5.38
N GLY A 29 17.50 -9.95 6.12
CA GLY A 29 16.28 -10.03 6.94
C GLY A 29 16.20 -8.97 8.05
N PRO A 30 14.99 -8.49 8.38
CA PRO A 30 14.79 -7.41 9.33
C PRO A 30 15.02 -7.83 10.80
N PRO A 31 15.40 -6.89 11.69
CA PRO A 31 15.67 -7.15 13.11
C PRO A 31 14.40 -7.50 13.92
N PRO A 32 14.52 -8.20 15.06
CA PRO A 32 13.38 -8.67 15.84
C PRO A 32 12.76 -7.53 16.65
N GLY A 33 11.60 -7.02 16.21
CA GLY A 33 10.86 -5.99 16.96
C GLY A 33 10.02 -5.06 16.10
N GLY A 34 9.19 -5.61 15.22
CA GLY A 34 8.31 -4.86 14.31
C GLY A 34 8.72 -5.07 12.85
N MET A 35 7.80 -5.61 12.05
CA MET A 35 8.00 -5.77 10.61
C MET A 35 8.17 -4.38 9.99
N GLY A 36 9.27 -4.13 9.29
CA GLY A 36 9.53 -2.86 8.63
C GLY A 36 8.45 -2.56 7.58
N MET A 37 8.25 -1.28 7.24
CA MET A 37 7.23 -0.87 6.27
C MET A 37 7.44 -1.55 4.91
N THR A 38 8.70 -1.63 4.45
CA THR A 38 9.09 -2.33 3.23
C THR A 38 8.77 -3.83 3.30
N ASP A 39 9.00 -4.47 4.45
CA ASP A 39 8.69 -5.88 4.63
C ASP A 39 7.17 -6.12 4.56
N MET A 40 6.35 -5.18 5.05
CA MET A 40 4.89 -5.27 4.91
C MET A 40 4.45 -5.24 3.46
N VAL A 41 5.07 -4.39 2.63
CA VAL A 41 4.76 -4.30 1.19
C VAL A 41 5.14 -5.62 0.49
N ILE A 42 6.33 -6.16 0.78
CA ILE A 42 6.77 -7.46 0.25
C ILE A 42 5.79 -8.56 0.64
N ARG A 43 5.36 -8.59 1.91
CA ARG A 43 4.40 -9.59 2.40
C ARG A 43 3.04 -9.45 1.73
N GLU A 44 2.56 -8.24 1.50
CA GLU A 44 1.31 -8.00 0.76
C GLU A 44 1.40 -8.58 -0.66
N LYS A 45 2.49 -8.28 -1.37
CA LYS A 45 2.76 -8.82 -2.71
C LYS A 45 2.81 -10.35 -2.73
N GLN A 46 3.57 -10.94 -1.82
CA GLN A 46 3.66 -12.40 -1.71
C GLN A 46 2.30 -13.05 -1.41
N THR A 47 1.49 -12.41 -0.57
CA THR A 47 0.15 -12.91 -0.24
C THR A 47 -0.78 -12.80 -1.46
N LEU A 48 -0.65 -11.74 -2.26
CA LEU A 48 -1.39 -11.60 -3.52
C LEU A 48 -1.03 -12.73 -4.48
N TYR A 49 0.26 -12.98 -4.73
CA TYR A 49 0.72 -14.05 -5.63
C TYR A 49 0.35 -15.45 -5.14
N LYS A 50 0.24 -15.63 -3.82
CA LYS A 50 -0.21 -16.90 -3.23
C LYS A 50 -1.70 -17.14 -3.43
N ASN A 51 -2.52 -16.10 -3.39
CA ASN A 51 -3.98 -16.23 -3.38
C ASN A 51 -4.61 -16.11 -4.78
N ILE A 52 -3.87 -15.59 -5.76
CA ILE A 52 -4.30 -15.47 -7.15
C ILE A 52 -3.41 -16.39 -7.99
N GLU A 53 -3.90 -17.60 -8.25
CA GLU A 53 -3.12 -18.68 -8.88
C GLU A 53 -2.90 -18.47 -10.40
N ASP A 54 -3.78 -17.70 -11.04
CA ASP A 54 -3.87 -17.56 -12.50
C ASP A 54 -3.33 -16.22 -13.03
N LEU A 55 -2.40 -15.59 -12.31
CA LEU A 55 -1.74 -14.38 -12.80
C LEU A 55 -0.89 -14.68 -14.04
N SER A 56 -1.13 -13.95 -15.12
CA SER A 56 -0.25 -13.99 -16.30
C SER A 56 1.12 -13.39 -15.98
N ASP A 57 2.11 -13.71 -16.81
CA ASP A 57 3.46 -13.17 -16.62
C ASP A 57 3.49 -11.64 -16.80
N ASP A 58 2.69 -11.11 -17.73
CA ASP A 58 2.51 -9.67 -17.91
C ASP A 58 1.89 -9.02 -16.68
N GLN A 59 0.87 -9.65 -16.08
CA GLN A 59 0.25 -9.14 -14.85
C GLN A 59 1.25 -9.15 -13.69
N LYS A 60 2.04 -10.21 -13.53
CA LYS A 60 3.09 -10.27 -12.50
C LYS A 60 4.13 -9.16 -12.69
N MET A 61 4.60 -8.97 -13.93
CA MET A 61 5.56 -7.91 -14.24
C MET A 61 5.01 -6.51 -13.89
N LEU A 62 3.74 -6.23 -14.24
CA LEU A 62 3.10 -4.96 -13.91
C LEU A 62 2.90 -4.80 -12.39
N LEU A 63 2.47 -5.86 -11.70
CA LEU A 63 2.30 -5.85 -10.25
C LEU A 63 3.64 -5.63 -9.54
N ASP A 64 4.72 -6.27 -10.00
CA ASP A 64 6.06 -6.09 -9.46
C ASP A 64 6.48 -4.61 -9.57
N GLY A 65 6.29 -3.98 -10.73
CA GLY A 65 6.55 -2.55 -10.92
C GLY A 65 5.72 -1.66 -9.99
N ILE A 66 4.41 -1.92 -9.85
CA ILE A 66 3.53 -1.17 -8.94
C ILE A 66 4.02 -1.28 -7.49
N TYR A 67 4.39 -2.48 -7.03
CA TYR A 67 4.86 -2.68 -5.65
C TYR A 67 6.24 -2.09 -5.40
N GLU A 68 7.13 -2.11 -6.39
CA GLU A 68 8.47 -1.50 -6.31
C GLU A 68 8.36 0.03 -6.19
N GLU A 69 7.58 0.67 -7.05
CA GLU A 69 7.35 2.11 -7.02
C GLU A 69 6.65 2.55 -5.72
N PHE A 70 5.65 1.78 -5.28
CA PHE A 70 5.00 2.03 -4.00
C PHE A 70 5.98 1.93 -2.83
N ALA A 71 6.83 0.90 -2.80
CA ALA A 71 7.83 0.74 -1.75
C ALA A 71 8.88 1.86 -1.74
N ALA A 72 9.33 2.30 -2.92
CA ALA A 72 10.27 3.40 -3.08
C ALA A 72 9.67 4.72 -2.58
N THR A 73 8.45 5.05 -3.01
CA THR A 73 7.72 6.26 -2.61
C THR A 73 7.43 6.27 -1.12
N LEU A 74 7.07 5.12 -0.57
CA LEU A 74 6.81 4.95 0.85
C LEU A 74 8.07 5.20 1.70
N LYS A 75 9.21 4.68 1.25
CA LYS A 75 10.51 4.90 1.89
C LYS A 75 10.88 6.38 1.86
N GLN A 76 10.73 7.04 0.71
CA GLN A 76 11.01 8.48 0.59
C GLN A 76 10.14 9.30 1.54
N ASN A 77 8.83 9.07 1.56
CA ASN A 77 7.91 9.77 2.47
C ASN A 77 8.26 9.55 3.94
N MET A 78 8.78 8.37 4.30
CA MET A 78 9.25 8.04 5.65
C MET A 78 10.54 8.77 6.02
N GLU A 79 11.48 8.86 5.08
CA GLU A 79 12.72 9.63 5.25
C GLU A 79 12.42 11.12 5.41
N GLU A 80 11.53 11.68 4.58
CA GLU A 80 11.04 13.06 4.72
C GLU A 80 10.41 13.30 6.10
N MET A 81 9.56 12.38 6.57
CA MET A 81 8.99 12.43 7.93
C MET A 81 10.04 12.43 9.02
N ARG A 82 11.04 11.56 8.90
CA ARG A 82 12.09 11.44 9.91
C ARG A 82 12.94 12.71 9.97
N ASN A 83 13.21 13.31 8.82
CA ASN A 83 14.04 14.52 8.72
C ASN A 83 13.29 15.78 9.16
N ASN A 84 11.96 15.83 9.00
CA ASN A 84 11.14 17.01 9.27
C ASN A 84 10.18 16.81 10.48
N ARG A 85 10.62 16.04 11.48
CA ARG A 85 9.76 15.54 12.57
C ARG A 85 9.13 16.65 13.44
N GLU A 86 9.76 17.83 13.51
CA GLU A 86 9.30 18.97 14.32
C GLU A 86 8.24 19.84 13.62
N SER A 87 8.14 19.77 12.29
CA SER A 87 7.31 20.68 11.47
C SER A 87 6.15 19.99 10.76
N MET A 88 5.99 18.68 10.94
CA MET A 88 5.06 17.91 10.12
C MET A 88 3.71 17.67 10.79
N ASP A 89 2.67 18.19 10.14
CA ASP A 89 1.28 17.93 10.51
C ASP A 89 0.90 16.45 10.27
N ARG A 90 0.37 15.81 11.32
CA ARG A 90 -0.03 14.40 11.29
C ARG A 90 -1.20 14.15 10.34
N GLU A 91 -2.09 15.12 10.18
CA GLU A 91 -3.24 14.99 9.29
C GLU A 91 -2.79 14.98 7.83
N THR A 92 -1.92 15.92 7.46
CA THR A 92 -1.29 15.97 6.14
C THR A 92 -0.57 14.66 5.80
N MET A 93 0.14 14.06 6.77
CA MET A 93 0.79 12.76 6.55
C MET A 93 -0.17 11.61 6.36
N ARG A 94 -1.26 11.59 7.14
CA ARG A 94 -2.31 10.59 6.97
C ARG A 94 -2.93 10.68 5.58
N ALA A 95 -3.24 11.90 5.13
CA ALA A 95 -3.80 12.14 3.81
C ALA A 95 -2.86 11.67 2.69
N LYS A 96 -1.56 12.02 2.78
CA LYS A 96 -0.54 11.54 1.82
C LYS A 96 -0.47 10.02 1.75
N MET A 97 -0.44 9.35 2.90
CA MET A 97 -0.37 7.87 2.93
C MET A 97 -1.64 7.22 2.40
N GLN A 98 -2.80 7.81 2.68
CA GLN A 98 -4.07 7.32 2.15
C GLN A 98 -4.13 7.48 0.63
N ALA A 99 -3.76 8.65 0.11
CA ALA A 99 -3.72 8.90 -1.33
C ALA A 99 -2.78 7.91 -2.05
N LEU A 100 -1.58 7.67 -1.50
CA LEU A 100 -0.64 6.71 -2.05
C LEU A 100 -1.20 5.28 -2.07
N GLN A 101 -1.95 4.89 -1.04
CA GLN A 101 -2.61 3.58 -1.00
C GLN A 101 -3.75 3.48 -2.01
N GLU A 102 -4.55 4.54 -2.17
CA GLU A 102 -5.65 4.60 -3.15
C GLU A 102 -5.12 4.52 -4.58
N GLU A 103 -4.03 5.24 -4.89
CA GLU A 103 -3.35 5.18 -6.18
C GLU A 103 -2.87 3.76 -6.49
N LYS A 104 -2.13 3.13 -5.57
CA LYS A 104 -1.69 1.74 -5.73
C LYS A 104 -2.86 0.79 -5.98
N ASN A 105 -3.94 0.92 -5.22
CA ASN A 105 -5.12 0.07 -5.36
C ASN A 105 -5.83 0.27 -6.71
N GLY A 106 -5.80 1.51 -7.24
CA GLY A 106 -6.29 1.83 -8.58
C GLY A 106 -5.46 1.14 -9.66
N LEU A 107 -4.14 1.27 -9.60
CA LEU A 107 -3.23 0.61 -10.56
C LEU A 107 -3.38 -0.90 -10.54
N ILE A 108 -3.49 -1.52 -9.36
CA ILE A 108 -3.71 -2.98 -9.24
C ILE A 108 -5.06 -3.38 -9.85
N LYS A 109 -6.10 -2.55 -9.70
CA LYS A 109 -7.41 -2.79 -10.31
C LYS A 109 -7.35 -2.83 -11.83
N ASP A 110 -6.52 -1.97 -12.42
CA ASP A 110 -6.39 -1.87 -13.88
C ASP A 110 -5.60 -3.05 -14.46
N VAL A 111 -4.76 -3.71 -13.66
CA VAL A 111 -3.98 -4.90 -14.05
C VAL A 111 -4.76 -6.21 -13.86
N LEU A 112 -5.51 -6.30 -12.76
CA LEU A 112 -6.25 -7.51 -12.41
C LEU A 112 -7.61 -7.55 -13.11
N ASN A 113 -8.06 -8.76 -13.48
CA ASN A 113 -9.45 -8.92 -13.88
C ASN A 113 -10.40 -8.83 -12.66
N GLN A 114 -11.70 -8.85 -12.90
CA GLN A 114 -12.70 -8.66 -11.85
C GLN A 114 -12.61 -9.69 -10.71
N ASP A 115 -12.39 -10.97 -11.05
CA ASP A 115 -12.34 -12.06 -10.06
C ASP A 115 -11.05 -12.00 -9.23
N GLN A 116 -9.93 -11.77 -9.90
CA GLN A 116 -8.62 -11.56 -9.27
C GLN A 116 -8.64 -10.34 -8.34
N TYR A 117 -9.25 -9.23 -8.79
CA TYR A 117 -9.38 -8.02 -7.99
C TYR A 117 -10.29 -8.23 -6.77
N ALA A 118 -11.34 -9.04 -6.87
CA ALA A 118 -12.17 -9.40 -5.72
C ALA A 118 -11.38 -10.17 -4.66
N ILE A 119 -10.45 -11.05 -5.05
CA ILE A 119 -9.54 -11.74 -4.13
C ILE A 119 -8.61 -10.73 -3.45
N TYR A 120 -8.05 -9.80 -4.23
CA TYR A 120 -7.21 -8.73 -3.71
C TYR A 120 -7.95 -7.87 -2.66
N LEU A 121 -9.18 -7.44 -2.93
CA LEU A 121 -9.98 -6.65 -1.97
C LEU A 121 -10.22 -7.39 -0.66
N LYS A 122 -10.56 -8.68 -0.71
CA LYS A 122 -10.75 -9.51 0.50
C LYS A 122 -9.49 -9.54 1.37
N GLN A 123 -8.32 -9.59 0.74
CA GLN A 123 -7.04 -9.55 1.45
C GLN A 123 -6.87 -8.22 2.20
N ILE A 124 -7.09 -7.08 1.53
CA ILE A 124 -6.94 -5.74 2.14
C ILE A 124 -7.97 -5.52 3.26
N GLU A 125 -9.23 -5.86 3.02
CA GLU A 125 -10.29 -5.74 4.02
C GLU A 125 -10.02 -6.59 5.26
N GLY A 126 -9.51 -7.81 5.07
CA GLY A 126 -9.13 -8.69 6.17
C GLY A 126 -8.04 -8.10 7.07
N PHE A 127 -7.15 -7.26 6.53
CA PHE A 127 -6.20 -6.51 7.34
C PHE A 127 -6.88 -5.36 8.09
N ARG A 128 -7.84 -4.66 7.46
CA ARG A 128 -8.60 -3.57 8.10
C ARG A 128 -9.41 -4.07 9.31
N ARG A 129 -10.17 -5.16 9.14
CA ARG A 129 -11.01 -5.73 10.20
C ARG A 129 -10.19 -6.21 11.39
N ARG A 130 -9.02 -6.84 11.14
CA ARG A 130 -8.11 -7.28 12.22
C ARG A 130 -7.53 -6.12 13.01
N ARG A 131 -7.21 -4.99 12.35
CA ARG A 131 -6.77 -3.77 13.05
C ARG A 131 -7.88 -3.17 13.92
N GLU A 132 -9.12 -3.24 13.45
CA GLU A 132 -10.27 -2.73 14.18
C GLU A 132 -10.62 -3.60 15.40
N GLN A 133 -10.56 -4.93 15.26
CA GLN A 133 -10.75 -5.87 16.37
C GLN A 133 -9.64 -5.79 17.43
N ASN A 134 -8.40 -5.52 17.03
CA ASN A 134 -7.26 -5.38 17.94
C ASN A 134 -7.10 -3.96 18.49
N ARG A 135 -8.02 -3.04 18.19
CA ARG A 135 -8.01 -1.71 18.77
C ARG A 135 -8.53 -1.84 20.20
N PRO A 136 -7.75 -1.50 21.24
CA PRO A 136 -8.26 -1.52 22.60
C PRO A 136 -9.52 -0.64 22.67
N PRO A 137 -10.56 -1.03 23.42
CA PRO A 137 -11.75 -0.20 23.59
C PRO A 137 -11.31 1.21 23.93
N LEU A 138 -11.79 2.20 23.17
CA LEU A 138 -11.67 3.60 23.57
C LEU A 138 -12.49 3.71 24.85
N ASP A 139 -11.81 3.60 25.98
CA ASP A 139 -12.37 3.85 27.29
C ASP A 139 -12.87 5.30 27.26
N THR A 140 -14.18 5.48 27.13
CA THR A 140 -14.83 6.75 27.41
C THR A 140 -14.76 6.93 28.92
N ALA A 141 -13.56 7.23 29.42
CA ALA A 141 -13.36 7.65 30.80
C ALA A 141 -13.83 9.10 30.93
N ASP A 142 -15.15 9.29 30.87
CA ASP A 142 -15.81 10.31 31.65
C ASP A 142 -16.51 9.61 32.81
N THR A 143 -15.94 9.73 34.01
CA THR A 143 -16.72 10.10 35.20
C THR A 143 -15.77 10.59 36.29
N THR A 144 -15.97 11.86 36.62
CA THR A 144 -15.99 12.45 37.96
C THR A 144 -15.89 11.48 39.16
N SER A 145 -15.17 11.94 40.20
CA SER A 145 -15.30 11.58 41.64
C SER A 145 -14.20 10.70 42.24
N THR A 146 -13.21 11.36 42.85
CA THR A 146 -12.76 11.01 44.21
C THR A 146 -12.49 12.32 44.96
N SER A 147 -13.59 12.89 45.43
CA SER A 147 -13.63 13.65 46.69
C SER A 147 -13.92 12.65 47.81
N LYS A 148 -13.33 12.89 49.00
CA LYS A 148 -13.41 12.15 50.29
C LYS A 148 -12.34 11.06 50.45
N ASN A 149 -11.52 11.02 51.49
CA ASN A 149 -11.46 11.75 52.78
C ASN A 149 -9.98 11.98 53.16
#